data_AF-A0AAF0LA19-F1
#
_entry.id   AF-A0AAF0LA19-F1
#
_cell.length_a   1.000
_cell.length_b   1.000
_cell.length_c   1.000
_cell.angle_alpha   90.00
_cell.angle_beta   90.00
_cell.angle_gamma   90.00
#
_symmetry.space_group_name_H-M   'P 1'
#
loop_
_entity.id
_entity.type
_entity.pdbx_description
1 polymer ?
#
loop_
_entity_poly.entity_id
_entity_poly.type
_entity_poly.pdbx_seq_one_letter_code
_entity_poly.pdbx_strand_id
1 'polypeptide(L)'
;MDEPIRRGGRPRRSSAEVLADAAAELFLEQGYARTTVDQIAVRAGVSRATFFNYFPTKSDVMWLELDAAVGALPQLLAGSTETSAVRAVEDALLAAARAHDPDRVPWAIAQAEVMGIGQELVASVAARVAAQHAAVAAFVARRTGEHAGALWPQTVAGAMLGAAAAAFGVWVTDGVSRRPLVEYVGAALTPVVAGLDAR
;
A
#
# COMPACT_ATOMS: atom_id res chain seq x y z
N MET A 1 32.83 -2.37 -36.59
CA MET A 1 31.89 -1.24 -36.49
C MET A 1 31.11 -1.49 -35.21
N ASP A 2 31.57 -0.89 -34.11
CA ASP A 2 31.07 -1.16 -32.75
C ASP A 2 29.68 -0.55 -32.55
N GLU A 3 28.73 -1.37 -32.11
CA GLU A 3 27.39 -0.96 -31.71
C GLU A 3 27.40 -0.59 -30.20
N PRO A 4 26.92 0.61 -29.80
CA PRO A 4 27.01 1.02 -28.41
C PRO A 4 25.95 0.30 -27.57
N ILE A 5 26.41 -0.45 -26.57
CA ILE A 5 25.60 -1.07 -25.52
C ILE A 5 24.82 0.04 -24.79
N ARG A 6 23.49 0.05 -24.95
CA ARG A 6 22.59 0.89 -24.14
C ARG A 6 22.61 0.39 -22.69
N ARG A 7 23.42 1.04 -21.85
CA ARG A 7 23.40 0.84 -20.40
C ARG A 7 22.02 1.26 -19.88
N GLY A 8 21.20 0.30 -19.46
CA GLY A 8 19.94 0.54 -18.78
C GLY A 8 20.20 1.29 -17.46
N GLY A 9 19.95 2.59 -17.45
CA GLY A 9 19.93 3.39 -16.23
C GLY A 9 18.69 3.03 -15.40
N ARG A 10 18.86 2.93 -14.09
CA ARG A 10 17.74 2.81 -13.13
C ARG A 10 16.69 3.88 -13.45
N PRO A 11 15.38 3.56 -13.45
CA PRO A 11 14.33 4.54 -13.73
C PRO A 11 14.53 5.81 -12.90
N ARG A 12 14.31 6.98 -13.49
CA ARG A 12 14.39 8.24 -12.75
C ARG A 12 13.34 8.20 -11.64
N ARG A 13 13.74 8.36 -10.38
CA ARG A 13 12.80 8.50 -9.26
C ARG A 13 11.86 9.66 -9.55
N SER A 14 10.56 9.43 -9.36
CA SER A 14 9.53 10.46 -9.47
C SER A 14 9.69 11.50 -8.36
N SER A 15 9.16 12.71 -8.57
CA SER A 15 9.20 13.77 -7.55
C SER A 15 8.51 13.35 -6.24
N ALA A 16 7.47 12.51 -6.32
CA ALA A 16 6.78 11.96 -5.15
C ALA A 16 7.70 11.02 -4.33
N GLU A 17 8.48 10.17 -5.02
CA GLU A 17 9.44 9.28 -4.36
C GLU A 17 10.58 10.03 -3.69
N VAL A 18 11.12 11.07 -4.35
CA VAL A 18 12.17 11.91 -3.76
C VAL A 18 11.67 12.63 -2.51
N LEU A 19 10.43 13.13 -2.54
CA LEU A 19 9.78 13.73 -1.37
C LEU A 19 9.57 12.73 -0.23
N ALA A 20 9.15 11.50 -0.54
CA ALA A 20 8.93 10.45 0.46
C ALA A 20 10.24 9.98 1.10
N ASP A 21 11.29 9.81 0.31
CA ASP A 21 12.62 9.46 0.81
C ASP A 21 13.15 10.57 1.74
N ALA A 22 13.07 11.84 1.32
CA ALA A 22 13.49 12.99 2.13
C ALA A 22 12.69 13.12 3.43
N ALA A 23 11.38 12.84 3.40
CA ALA A 23 10.54 12.84 4.59
C ALA A 23 10.95 11.72 5.56
N ALA A 24 11.18 10.51 5.05
CA ALA A 24 11.60 9.37 5.86
C ALA A 24 12.94 9.65 6.58
N GLU A 25 13.93 10.21 5.87
CA GLU A 25 15.21 10.62 6.44
C GLU A 25 15.03 11.65 7.56
N LEU A 26 14.26 12.72 7.32
CA LEU A 26 14.02 13.74 8.34
C LEU A 26 13.23 13.21 9.54
N PHE A 27 12.28 12.30 9.32
CA PHE A 27 11.56 11.64 10.42
C PHE A 27 12.48 10.77 11.27
N LEU A 28 13.46 10.11 10.65
CA LEU A 28 14.52 9.36 11.34
C LEU A 28 15.47 10.29 12.12
N GLU A 29 15.95 11.36 11.48
CA GLU A 29 16.96 12.26 12.04
C GLU A 29 16.43 13.06 13.24
N GLN A 30 15.23 13.62 13.12
CA GLN A 30 14.72 14.60 14.06
C GLN A 30 13.28 14.33 14.51
N GLY A 31 12.65 13.23 14.11
CA GLY A 31 11.29 12.87 14.52
C GLY A 31 10.20 13.61 13.74
N TYR A 32 9.06 12.95 13.53
CA TYR A 32 7.94 13.49 12.74
C TYR A 32 7.44 14.86 13.21
N ALA A 33 7.22 15.03 14.51
CA ALA A 33 6.62 16.24 15.07
C ALA A 33 7.48 17.50 14.81
N ARG A 34 8.81 17.35 14.80
CA ARG A 34 9.75 18.46 14.56
C ARG A 34 10.04 18.69 13.08
N THR A 35 9.61 17.79 12.20
CA THR A 35 9.78 17.93 10.75
C THR A 35 8.62 18.69 10.12
N THR A 36 8.96 19.70 9.33
CA THR A 36 8.02 20.55 8.58
C THR A 36 8.02 20.20 7.09
N VAL A 37 6.93 20.51 6.39
CA VAL A 37 6.84 20.35 4.93
C VAL A 37 7.92 21.15 4.20
N ASP A 38 8.31 22.32 4.71
CA ASP A 38 9.37 23.13 4.10
C ASP A 38 10.73 22.45 4.19
N GLN A 39 11.07 21.85 5.33
CA GLN A 39 12.31 21.09 5.49
C GLN A 39 12.35 19.90 4.52
N ILE A 40 11.23 19.19 4.36
CA ILE A 40 11.10 18.07 3.41
C ILE A 40 11.32 18.57 1.97
N ALA A 41 10.63 19.64 1.57
CA ALA A 41 10.74 20.20 0.23
C ALA A 41 12.17 20.68 -0.07
N VAL A 42 12.82 21.36 0.89
CA VAL A 42 14.22 21.80 0.78
C VAL A 42 15.17 20.60 0.64
N ARG A 43 15.01 19.56 1.47
CA ARG A 43 15.83 18.34 1.40
C ARG A 43 15.66 17.63 0.06
N ALA A 44 14.44 17.58 -0.46
CA ALA A 44 14.10 16.98 -1.75
C ALA A 44 14.48 17.85 -2.97
N GLY A 45 14.93 19.11 -2.76
CA GLY A 45 15.26 20.02 -3.85
C GLY A 45 14.06 20.48 -4.67
N VAL A 46 12.85 20.52 -4.08
CA VAL A 46 11.60 20.92 -4.74
C VAL A 46 10.91 22.06 -3.98
N SER A 47 9.89 22.68 -4.59
CA SER A 47 9.12 23.73 -3.92
C SER A 47 8.11 23.16 -2.92
N ARG A 48 7.71 23.96 -1.93
CA ARG A 48 6.59 23.64 -1.03
C ARG A 48 5.30 23.35 -1.82
N ALA A 49 5.04 24.10 -2.89
CA ALA A 49 3.88 23.86 -3.76
C ALA A 49 3.95 22.48 -4.44
N THR A 50 5.14 22.04 -4.85
CA THR A 50 5.36 20.70 -5.40
C THR A 50 5.02 19.62 -4.39
N PHE A 51 5.34 19.81 -3.10
CA PHE A 51 4.92 18.86 -2.04
C PHE A 51 3.40 18.70 -2.02
N PHE A 52 2.66 19.81 -1.92
CA PHE A 52 1.19 19.77 -1.81
C PHE A 52 0.48 19.31 -3.08
N ASN A 53 1.14 19.35 -4.24
CA ASN A 53 0.63 18.73 -5.46
C ASN A 53 0.55 17.20 -5.35
N TYR A 54 1.42 16.58 -4.55
CA TYR A 54 1.44 15.12 -4.35
C TYR A 54 0.77 14.70 -3.04
N PHE A 55 0.97 15.46 -1.97
CA PHE A 55 0.60 15.08 -0.61
C PHE A 55 -0.23 16.20 0.04
N PRO A 56 -1.54 15.99 0.25
CA PRO A 56 -2.41 16.99 0.88
C PRO A 56 -1.96 17.38 2.29
N THR A 57 -1.43 16.41 3.06
CA THR A 57 -0.92 16.60 4.41
C THR A 57 0.50 16.06 4.56
N LYS A 58 1.18 16.41 5.65
CA LYS A 58 2.49 15.84 6.00
C LYS A 58 2.41 14.32 6.20
N SER A 59 1.34 13.81 6.79
CA SER A 59 1.15 12.36 6.98
C SER A 59 0.99 11.59 5.67
N ASP A 60 0.42 12.20 4.62
CA ASP A 60 0.18 11.51 3.35
C ASP A 60 1.47 11.03 2.67
N VAL A 61 2.60 11.68 2.94
CA VAL A 61 3.91 11.27 2.41
C VAL A 61 4.31 9.85 2.85
N MET A 62 3.79 9.39 4.00
CA MET A 62 4.07 8.05 4.55
C MET A 62 3.30 6.94 3.81
N TRP A 63 2.31 7.30 3.01
CA TRP A 63 1.38 6.36 2.39
C TRP A 63 1.58 6.20 0.89
N LEU A 64 2.65 6.76 0.31
CA LEU A 64 2.90 6.71 -1.14
C LEU A 64 2.78 5.28 -1.72
N GLU A 65 3.41 4.30 -1.07
CA GLU A 65 3.36 2.90 -1.50
C GLU A 65 1.96 2.28 -1.32
N LEU A 66 1.26 2.64 -0.24
CA LEU A 66 -0.12 2.20 -0.03
C LEU A 66 -1.05 2.82 -1.07
N ASP A 67 -0.89 4.09 -1.42
CA ASP A 67 -1.65 4.77 -2.47
C ASP A 67 -1.43 4.14 -3.84
N ALA A 68 -0.19 3.76 -4.16
CA ALA A 68 0.12 3.01 -5.37
C ALA A 68 -0.59 1.65 -5.37
N ALA A 69 -0.55 0.91 -4.26
CA ALA A 69 -1.23 -0.38 -4.13
C ALA A 69 -2.77 -0.25 -4.20
N VAL A 70 -3.36 0.74 -3.53
CA VAL A 70 -4.79 1.08 -3.58
C VAL A 70 -5.19 1.43 -5.02
N GLY A 71 -4.39 2.26 -5.68
CA GLY A 71 -4.65 2.73 -7.04
C GLY A 71 -4.50 1.66 -8.11
N ALA A 72 -3.68 0.62 -7.88
CA ALA A 72 -3.46 -0.49 -8.81
C ALA A 72 -4.48 -1.63 -8.64
N LEU A 73 -5.10 -1.76 -7.46
CA LEU A 73 -5.99 -2.88 -7.14
C LEU A 73 -7.16 -3.03 -8.12
N PRO A 74 -7.87 -1.97 -8.56
CA PRO A 74 -8.95 -2.10 -9.53
C PRO A 74 -8.52 -2.70 -10.87
N GLN A 75 -7.32 -2.36 -11.36
CA GLN A 75 -6.76 -2.84 -12.62
C GLN A 75 -6.33 -4.31 -12.48
N LEU A 76 -5.72 -4.67 -11.35
CA LEU A 76 -5.37 -6.07 -11.05
C LEU A 76 -6.63 -6.95 -11.01
N LEU A 77 -7.68 -6.49 -10.35
CA LEU A 77 -8.97 -7.19 -10.30
C LEU A 77 -9.62 -7.31 -11.69
N ALA A 78 -9.60 -6.24 -12.48
CA ALA A 78 -10.18 -6.23 -13.82
C ALA A 78 -9.42 -7.14 -14.81
N GLY A 79 -8.12 -7.34 -14.60
CA GLY A 79 -7.28 -8.22 -15.40
C GLY A 79 -7.32 -9.70 -14.99
N SER A 80 -8.04 -10.06 -13.93
CA SER A 80 -8.07 -11.44 -13.44
C SER A 80 -8.77 -12.40 -14.41
N THR A 81 -8.16 -13.56 -14.62
CA THR A 81 -8.74 -14.68 -15.39
C THR A 81 -9.43 -15.72 -14.51
N GLU A 82 -9.41 -15.52 -13.19
CA GLU A 82 -10.00 -16.46 -12.24
C GLU A 82 -11.53 -16.54 -12.36
N THR A 83 -12.06 -17.76 -12.24
CA THR A 83 -13.51 -17.96 -12.28
C THR A 83 -14.14 -17.55 -10.94
N SER A 84 -13.55 -17.98 -9.82
CA SER A 84 -13.99 -17.57 -8.47
C SER A 84 -13.67 -16.10 -8.22
N ALA A 85 -14.67 -15.34 -7.78
CA ALA A 85 -14.48 -13.94 -7.37
C ALA A 85 -13.51 -13.83 -6.18
N VAL A 86 -13.50 -14.82 -5.28
CA VAL A 86 -12.59 -14.85 -4.13
C VAL A 86 -11.15 -15.09 -4.58
N ARG A 87 -10.91 -16.04 -5.49
CA ARG A 87 -9.59 -16.31 -6.07
C ARG A 87 -9.05 -15.12 -6.87
N ALA A 88 -9.91 -14.43 -7.61
CA ALA A 88 -9.52 -13.21 -8.30
C ALA A 88 -9.04 -12.10 -7.34
N VAL A 89 -9.69 -11.98 -6.17
CA VAL A 89 -9.26 -11.04 -5.12
C VAL A 89 -7.95 -11.50 -4.48
N GLU A 90 -7.79 -12.80 -4.20
CA GLU A 90 -6.54 -13.38 -3.71
C GLU A 90 -5.37 -13.04 -4.63
N ASP A 91 -5.51 -13.34 -5.92
CA ASP A 91 -4.48 -13.09 -6.92
C ASP A 91 -4.11 -11.61 -7.02
N ALA A 92 -5.11 -10.71 -6.99
CA ALA A 92 -4.88 -9.28 -7.03
C ALA A 92 -4.12 -8.78 -5.79
N LEU A 93 -4.46 -9.28 -4.59
CA LEU A 93 -3.75 -8.93 -3.36
C LEU A 93 -2.33 -9.49 -3.33
N LEU A 94 -2.12 -10.72 -3.81
CA LEU A 94 -0.79 -11.30 -3.95
C LEU A 94 0.06 -10.55 -4.98
N ALA A 95 -0.53 -10.13 -6.10
CA ALA A 95 0.15 -9.33 -7.10
C ALA A 95 0.58 -7.96 -6.54
N ALA A 96 -0.31 -7.28 -5.81
CA ALA A 96 0.03 -6.04 -5.12
C ALA A 96 1.15 -6.24 -4.09
N ALA A 97 1.11 -7.33 -3.32
CA ALA A 97 2.14 -7.65 -2.33
C ALA A 97 3.50 -7.97 -2.96
N ARG A 98 3.55 -8.59 -4.15
CA ARG A 98 4.80 -8.85 -4.90
C ARG A 98 5.43 -7.58 -5.45
N ALA A 99 4.61 -6.58 -5.77
CA ALA A 99 5.09 -5.30 -6.27
C ALA A 99 5.71 -4.43 -5.15
N HIS A 100 5.53 -4.80 -3.89
CA HIS A 100 6.07 -4.06 -2.75
C HIS A 100 7.59 -4.28 -2.62
N ASP A 101 8.34 -3.18 -2.61
CA ASP A 101 9.79 -3.22 -2.41
C ASP A 101 10.11 -3.51 -0.94
N PRO A 102 10.79 -4.63 -0.62
CA PRO A 102 11.11 -4.98 0.76
C PRO A 102 12.08 -4.01 1.42
N ASP A 103 12.75 -3.12 0.70
CA ASP A 103 13.63 -2.10 1.29
C ASP A 103 12.89 -0.78 1.58
N ARG A 104 11.69 -0.59 1.00
CA ARG A 104 10.86 0.61 1.19
C ARG A 104 9.76 0.37 2.21
N VAL A 105 10.15 0.24 3.47
CA VAL A 105 9.18 0.38 4.57
C VAL A 105 8.94 1.85 4.79
N PRO A 106 7.70 2.26 5.01
CA PRO A 106 7.46 3.41 5.84
C PRO A 106 7.94 3.06 7.25
N TRP A 107 9.22 3.27 7.55
CA TRP A 107 9.81 3.11 8.89
C TRP A 107 9.02 3.91 9.94
N ALA A 108 8.36 4.98 9.48
CA ALA A 108 7.44 5.79 10.24
C ALA A 108 6.12 5.10 10.63
N ILE A 109 5.67 4.02 9.96
CA ILE A 109 4.53 3.18 10.41
C ILE A 109 4.98 2.25 11.54
N ALA A 110 6.15 1.61 11.41
CA ALA A 110 6.72 0.74 12.44
C ALA A 110 6.96 1.49 13.77
N GLN A 111 7.19 2.79 13.70
CA GLN A 111 7.44 3.67 14.84
C GLN A 111 6.31 4.69 15.10
N ALA A 112 5.12 4.53 14.50
CA ALA A 112 4.03 5.49 14.63
C ALA A 112 3.57 5.70 16.10
N GLU A 113 3.56 4.64 16.90
CA GLU A 113 3.31 4.72 18.36
C GLU A 113 4.42 5.49 19.09
N VAL A 114 5.68 5.30 18.69
CA VAL A 114 6.84 6.02 19.25
C VAL A 114 6.81 7.50 18.89
N MET A 115 6.23 7.86 17.74
CA MET A 115 6.15 9.24 17.24
C MET A 115 4.95 10.04 17.75
N GLY A 116 3.98 9.42 18.44
CA GLY A 116 2.80 10.12 19.01
C GLY A 116 1.81 10.63 17.96
N ILE A 117 1.84 10.12 16.73
CA ILE A 117 1.07 10.60 15.57
C ILE A 117 -0.18 9.74 15.27
N GLY A 118 -0.57 8.88 16.21
CA GLY A 118 -1.56 7.83 15.98
C GLY A 118 -2.89 8.33 15.39
N GLN A 119 -3.42 9.47 15.84
CA GLN A 119 -4.72 9.97 15.37
C GLN A 119 -4.69 10.54 13.94
N GLU A 120 -3.68 11.35 13.59
CA GLU A 120 -3.50 11.89 12.22
C GLU A 120 -3.22 10.76 11.22
N LEU A 121 -2.44 9.77 11.65
CA LEU A 121 -2.11 8.60 10.85
C LEU A 121 -3.33 7.68 10.66
N VAL A 122 -4.12 7.45 11.70
CA VAL A 122 -5.39 6.70 11.63
C VAL A 122 -6.40 7.39 10.71
N ALA A 123 -6.52 8.72 10.78
CA ALA A 123 -7.43 9.44 9.90
C ALA A 123 -7.02 9.33 8.42
N SER A 124 -5.72 9.47 8.12
CA SER A 124 -5.23 9.37 6.74
C SER A 124 -5.32 7.95 6.16
N VAL A 125 -5.15 6.89 6.97
CA VAL A 125 -5.28 5.51 6.47
C VAL A 125 -6.74 5.11 6.23
N ALA A 126 -7.69 5.66 7.00
CA ALA A 126 -9.11 5.29 6.92
C ALA A 126 -9.71 5.47 5.51
N ALA A 127 -9.38 6.57 4.84
CA ALA A 127 -9.84 6.84 3.48
C ALA A 127 -9.34 5.78 2.46
N ARG A 128 -8.08 5.33 2.62
CA ARG A 128 -7.44 4.32 1.75
C ARG A 128 -8.07 2.94 1.96
N VAL A 129 -8.28 2.57 3.21
CA VAL A 129 -8.98 1.31 3.59
C VAL A 129 -10.40 1.31 3.03
N ALA A 130 -11.15 2.41 3.17
CA ALA A 130 -12.49 2.51 2.63
C ALA A 130 -12.52 2.38 1.10
N ALA A 131 -11.56 3.00 0.40
CA ALA A 131 -11.44 2.90 -1.05
C ALA A 131 -11.13 1.47 -1.53
N GLN A 132 -10.18 0.78 -0.87
CA GLN A 132 -9.87 -0.63 -1.17
C GLN A 132 -11.09 -1.53 -0.93
N HIS A 133 -11.77 -1.33 0.20
CA HIS A 133 -12.97 -2.10 0.53
C HIS A 133 -14.04 -1.93 -0.54
N ALA A 134 -14.36 -0.69 -0.91
CA ALA A 134 -15.35 -0.40 -1.93
C ALA A 134 -14.98 -1.01 -3.29
N ALA A 135 -13.71 -0.96 -3.68
CA ALA A 135 -13.23 -1.56 -4.93
C ALA A 135 -13.41 -3.08 -4.97
N VAL A 136 -13.02 -3.77 -3.89
CA VAL A 136 -13.16 -5.24 -3.78
C VAL A 136 -14.64 -5.64 -3.72
N ALA A 137 -15.44 -4.98 -2.89
CA ALA A 137 -16.87 -5.29 -2.76
C ALA A 137 -17.61 -5.06 -4.09
N ALA A 138 -17.31 -3.97 -4.80
CA ALA A 138 -17.90 -3.70 -6.10
C ALA A 138 -17.46 -4.75 -7.15
N PHE A 139 -16.21 -5.21 -7.11
CA PHE A 139 -15.74 -6.27 -7.99
C PHE A 139 -16.46 -7.61 -7.73
N VAL A 140 -16.52 -8.05 -6.48
CA VAL A 140 -17.17 -9.31 -6.10
C VAL A 140 -18.65 -9.27 -6.49
N ALA A 141 -19.35 -8.18 -6.17
CA ALA A 141 -20.75 -8.00 -6.52
C ALA A 141 -21.01 -8.12 -8.03
N ARG A 142 -20.19 -7.51 -8.88
CA ARG A 142 -20.31 -7.65 -10.34
C ARG A 142 -20.10 -9.09 -10.81
N ARG A 143 -19.19 -9.83 -10.18
CA ARG A 143 -18.88 -11.22 -10.54
C ARG A 143 -19.95 -12.21 -10.08
N THR A 144 -20.61 -11.95 -8.95
CA THR A 144 -21.64 -12.84 -8.39
C THR A 144 -23.08 -12.44 -8.75
N GLY A 145 -23.27 -11.29 -9.40
CA GLY A 145 -24.59 -10.75 -9.74
C GLY A 145 -25.32 -10.15 -8.53
N GLU A 146 -24.59 -9.79 -7.48
CA GLU A 146 -25.13 -9.19 -6.25
C GLU A 146 -25.01 -7.67 -6.24
N HIS A 147 -25.64 -7.04 -5.24
CA HIS A 147 -25.41 -5.63 -4.94
C HIS A 147 -24.12 -5.46 -4.12
N ALA A 148 -23.31 -4.44 -4.41
CA ALA A 148 -22.09 -4.13 -3.66
C ALA A 148 -22.27 -3.98 -2.14
N GLY A 149 -23.44 -3.56 -1.64
CA GLY A 149 -23.73 -3.44 -0.22
C GLY A 149 -24.32 -4.70 0.40
N ALA A 150 -24.48 -5.79 -0.36
CA ALA A 150 -24.94 -7.06 0.17
C ALA A 150 -23.88 -7.66 1.11
N LEU A 151 -24.34 -8.47 2.07
CA LEU A 151 -23.48 -9.04 3.10
C LEU A 151 -22.28 -9.79 2.52
N TRP A 152 -22.47 -10.52 1.42
CA TRP A 152 -21.42 -11.36 0.86
C TRP A 152 -20.24 -10.58 0.24
N PRO A 153 -20.43 -9.65 -0.73
CA PRO A 153 -19.35 -8.81 -1.21
C PRO A 153 -18.63 -8.03 -0.11
N GLN A 154 -19.37 -7.54 0.88
CA GLN A 154 -18.83 -6.84 2.04
C GLN A 154 -17.98 -7.77 2.91
N THR A 155 -18.43 -9.02 3.11
CA THR A 155 -17.70 -10.05 3.87
C THR A 155 -16.41 -10.43 3.18
N VAL A 156 -16.44 -10.68 1.86
CA VAL A 156 -15.23 -11.00 1.09
C VAL A 156 -14.24 -9.84 1.16
N ALA A 157 -14.69 -8.61 0.93
CA ALA A 157 -13.83 -7.43 1.00
C ALA A 157 -13.21 -7.25 2.40
N GLY A 158 -14.02 -7.31 3.46
CA GLY A 158 -13.56 -7.17 4.84
C GLY A 158 -12.59 -8.26 5.27
N ALA A 159 -12.91 -9.53 4.98
CA ALA A 159 -12.08 -10.66 5.38
C ALA A 159 -10.73 -10.68 4.64
N MET A 160 -10.75 -10.48 3.32
CA MET A 160 -9.52 -10.52 2.49
C MET A 160 -8.59 -9.34 2.82
N LEU A 161 -9.13 -8.12 2.93
CA LEU A 161 -8.34 -6.93 3.28
C LEU A 161 -7.86 -6.98 4.74
N GLY A 162 -8.69 -7.48 5.65
CA GLY A 162 -8.31 -7.67 7.05
C GLY A 162 -7.13 -8.64 7.21
N ALA A 163 -7.16 -9.77 6.51
CA ALA A 163 -6.05 -10.73 6.50
C ALA A 163 -4.77 -10.15 5.89
N ALA A 164 -4.87 -9.41 4.77
CA ALA A 164 -3.72 -8.73 4.18
C ALA A 164 -3.14 -7.64 5.11
N ALA A 165 -3.99 -6.87 5.80
CA ALA A 165 -3.57 -5.87 6.77
C ALA A 165 -2.86 -6.48 7.99
N ALA A 166 -3.38 -7.62 8.50
CA ALA A 166 -2.73 -8.37 9.58
C ALA A 166 -1.34 -8.88 9.16
N ALA A 167 -1.23 -9.45 7.95
CA ALA A 167 0.04 -9.89 7.37
C ALA A 167 1.05 -8.74 7.25
N PHE A 168 0.60 -7.56 6.79
CA PHE A 168 1.45 -6.38 6.71
C PHE A 168 1.92 -5.92 8.09
N GLY A 169 1.04 -5.91 9.09
CA GLY A 169 1.41 -5.58 10.48
C GLY A 169 2.53 -6.47 11.01
N VAL A 170 2.43 -7.78 10.83
CA VAL A 170 3.48 -8.74 11.23
C VAL A 170 4.77 -8.54 10.43
N TRP A 171 4.66 -8.36 9.11
CA TRP A 171 5.80 -8.12 8.24
C TRP A 171 6.59 -6.86 8.63
N VAL A 172 5.90 -5.80 9.07
CA VAL A 172 6.52 -4.59 9.60
C VAL A 172 7.27 -4.86 10.90
N THR A 173 6.72 -5.67 11.81
CA THR A 173 7.36 -5.99 13.09
C THR A 173 8.59 -6.89 12.97
N ASP A 174 8.69 -7.71 11.92
CA ASP A 174 9.84 -8.59 11.65
C ASP A 174 11.10 -7.83 11.20
N GLY A 175 10.98 -6.53 10.89
CA GLY A 175 12.12 -5.63 10.67
C GLY A 175 13.12 -6.13 9.63
N VAL A 176 14.40 -6.18 9.98
CA VAL A 176 15.49 -6.59 9.07
C VAL A 176 15.50 -8.08 8.71
N SER A 177 14.73 -8.90 9.43
CA SER A 177 14.65 -10.36 9.21
C SER A 177 13.45 -10.77 8.36
N ARG A 178 12.63 -9.81 7.93
CA ARG A 178 11.41 -10.11 7.19
C ARG A 178 11.70 -10.70 5.81
N ARG A 179 10.87 -11.66 5.44
CA ARG A 179 10.79 -12.22 4.08
C ARG A 179 9.97 -11.30 3.14
N PRO A 180 9.88 -11.57 1.83
CA PRO A 180 9.01 -10.83 0.93
C PRO A 180 7.56 -10.76 1.44
N LEU A 181 6.91 -9.59 1.33
CA LEU A 181 5.56 -9.35 1.87
C LEU A 181 4.53 -10.35 1.34
N VAL A 182 4.64 -10.75 0.07
CA VAL A 182 3.76 -11.75 -0.56
C VAL A 182 3.67 -13.06 0.23
N GLU A 183 4.74 -13.45 0.92
CA GLU A 183 4.79 -14.71 1.66
C GLU A 183 3.96 -14.64 2.95
N TYR A 184 3.93 -13.47 3.60
CA TYR A 184 3.06 -13.21 4.75
C TYR A 184 1.61 -13.09 4.31
N VAL A 185 1.35 -12.34 3.23
CA VAL A 185 0.00 -12.15 2.69
C VAL A 185 -0.58 -13.49 2.23
N GLY A 186 0.17 -14.31 1.50
CA GLY A 186 -0.27 -15.64 1.09
C GLY A 186 -0.59 -16.56 2.26
N ALA A 187 0.27 -16.56 3.30
CA ALA A 187 0.00 -17.34 4.51
C ALA A 187 -1.29 -16.90 5.22
N ALA A 188 -1.56 -15.59 5.28
CA ALA A 188 -2.77 -15.06 5.90
C ALA A 188 -4.04 -15.28 5.06
N LEU A 189 -3.95 -15.20 3.72
CA LEU A 189 -5.09 -15.38 2.83
C LEU A 189 -5.51 -16.85 2.70
N THR A 190 -4.58 -17.79 2.77
CA THR A 190 -4.84 -19.24 2.58
C THR A 190 -6.06 -19.75 3.39
N PRO A 191 -6.13 -19.58 4.74
CA PRO A 191 -7.29 -20.05 5.51
C PRO A 191 -8.56 -19.26 5.22
N VAL A 192 -8.46 -17.97 4.88
CA VAL A 192 -9.62 -17.11 4.56
C VAL A 192 -10.25 -17.54 3.26
N VAL A 193 -9.45 -17.72 2.21
CA VAL A 193 -9.93 -18.15 0.90
C VAL A 193 -10.52 -19.55 0.97
N ALA A 194 -9.87 -20.48 1.67
CA ALA A 194 -10.43 -21.82 1.89
C ALA A 194 -11.81 -21.79 2.57
N GLY A 195 -12.02 -20.88 3.54
CA GLY A 195 -13.31 -20.71 4.19
C GLY A 195 -14.37 -20.05 3.32
N LEU A 196 -13.98 -19.09 2.47
CA LEU A 196 -14.91 -18.37 1.58
C LEU A 196 -15.30 -19.19 0.34
N ASP A 197 -14.40 -19.99 -0.22
CA ASP A 197 -14.67 -20.89 -1.35
C ASP A 197 -15.50 -22.13 -0.96
N ALA A 198 -15.64 -22.42 0.34
CA ALA A 198 -16.46 -23.54 0.82
C ALA A 198 -17.98 -23.28 0.74
N ARG A 199 -18.39 -22.10 0.23
CA ARG A 199 -19.77 -21.67 0.10
C ARG A 199 -20.35 -21.99 -1.27
#